data_AF-A0A2Z7CL46-F1
#
_entry.id   AF-A0A2Z7CL46-F1
#
_cell.length_a   1.000
_cell.length_b   1.000
_cell.length_c   1.000
_cell.angle_alpha   90.00
_cell.angle_beta   90.00
_cell.angle_gamma   90.00
#
_symmetry.space_group_name_H-M   'P 1'
#
loop_
_entity.id
_entity.type
_entity.pdbx_description
1 polymer ?
#
loop_
_entity_poly.entity_id
_entity_poly.type
_entity_poly.pdbx_seq_one_letter_code
_entity_poly.pdbx_strand_id
1 'polypeptide(L)'
;MPPKRTRAQGTGETSNTKGIAQGSENPTLTAAQIAELVATTVAQILANQPESRPPPDQQSEKIRKLQEEIESLKRERSSAPPPPPAREVPFSAEVLAAELPQHFKFPNVGEYDGMGDPEEHLSRFENVTTLIFLTE
;
A
#
# COMPACT_ATOMS: atom_id res chain seq x y z
N MET A 1 14.38 29.80 20.42
CA MET A 1 14.02 31.23 20.57
C MET A 1 13.25 31.71 19.34
N PRO A 2 12.34 32.69 19.49
CA PRO A 2 11.17 32.95 18.63
C PRO A 2 11.49 34.06 17.59
N PRO A 3 10.53 34.85 17.07
CA PRO A 3 9.37 34.66 16.17
C PRO A 3 9.60 35.47 14.85
N LYS A 4 8.66 35.68 13.91
CA LYS A 4 7.85 36.92 13.82
C LYS A 4 6.95 36.95 12.57
N ARG A 5 5.74 37.47 12.80
CA ARG A 5 4.67 37.85 11.86
C ARG A 5 4.94 39.23 11.25
N THR A 6 4.54 39.45 10.00
CA THR A 6 4.13 40.76 9.45
C THR A 6 3.19 40.50 8.26
N ARG A 7 1.85 40.68 8.34
CA ARG A 7 0.97 41.85 8.53
C ARG A 7 0.80 42.75 7.28
N ALA A 8 -0.46 42.79 6.84
CA ALA A 8 -1.22 43.79 6.07
C ALA A 8 -0.89 43.94 4.56
N GLN A 9 -1.81 43.73 3.61
CA GLN A 9 -3.19 44.22 3.44
C GLN A 9 -3.24 45.67 2.92
N GLY A 10 -3.86 45.80 1.74
CA GLY A 10 -4.27 47.02 1.07
C GLY A 10 -4.54 46.64 -0.38
N THR A 11 -5.65 46.92 -1.03
CA THR A 11 -6.76 47.85 -0.78
C THR A 11 -7.85 47.34 -1.75
N GLY A 12 -9.12 47.23 -1.35
CA GLY A 12 -10.12 48.24 -1.69
C GLY A 12 -10.10 48.54 -3.20
N GLU A 13 -11.13 48.33 -3.98
CA GLU A 13 -12.42 49.04 -3.86
C GLU A 13 -13.32 48.45 -4.99
N THR A 14 -14.54 48.03 -4.64
CA THR A 14 -15.80 48.66 -5.08
C THR A 14 -16.04 48.54 -6.60
N SER A 15 -17.23 48.33 -7.14
CA SER A 15 -18.56 48.53 -6.59
C SER A 15 -19.55 47.96 -7.60
N ASN A 16 -20.68 47.51 -7.07
CA ASN A 16 -22.02 47.79 -7.59
C ASN A 16 -22.35 47.33 -9.02
N THR A 17 -23.37 46.49 -9.13
CA THR A 17 -24.71 47.04 -9.43
C THR A 17 -25.81 46.04 -9.11
N LYS A 18 -26.81 46.59 -8.43
CA LYS A 18 -28.04 45.98 -7.94
C LYS A 18 -29.08 45.98 -9.06
N GLY A 19 -29.85 44.90 -9.17
CA GLY A 19 -30.96 44.83 -10.13
C GLY A 19 -31.80 43.54 -10.07
N ILE A 20 -32.25 43.14 -8.88
CA ILE A 20 -33.57 42.55 -8.53
C ILE A 20 -34.39 41.94 -9.71
N ALA A 21 -34.48 40.60 -9.79
CA ALA A 21 -35.61 39.77 -9.31
C ALA A 21 -36.85 39.84 -10.22
N GLN A 22 -37.55 38.78 -10.64
CA GLN A 22 -37.50 37.35 -10.34
C GLN A 22 -38.53 36.69 -11.29
N GLY A 23 -38.09 35.69 -12.05
CA GLY A 23 -38.93 34.85 -12.90
C GLY A 23 -38.10 33.63 -13.26
N SER A 24 -38.35 32.50 -12.60
CA SER A 24 -37.62 31.26 -12.83
C SER A 24 -38.13 30.58 -14.11
N GLU A 25 -37.92 31.23 -15.25
CA GLU A 25 -37.97 30.57 -16.55
C GLU A 25 -36.59 29.96 -16.80
N ASN A 26 -36.51 28.64 -17.03
CA ASN A 26 -35.26 28.02 -17.44
C ASN A 26 -34.81 28.74 -18.74
N PRO A 27 -33.68 29.47 -18.73
CA PRO A 27 -33.24 30.17 -19.92
C PRO A 27 -33.00 29.10 -20.99
N THR A 28 -33.67 29.20 -22.14
CA THR A 28 -33.38 28.32 -23.26
C THR A 28 -32.00 28.70 -23.78
N LEU A 29 -30.97 28.01 -23.26
CA LEU A 29 -29.59 28.29 -23.63
C LEU A 29 -29.42 27.99 -25.12
N THR A 30 -29.07 29.01 -25.88
CA THR A 30 -28.73 28.85 -27.29
C THR A 30 -27.44 28.04 -27.41
N ALA A 31 -27.25 27.33 -28.52
CA ALA A 31 -26.02 26.57 -28.77
C ALA A 31 -24.75 27.43 -28.62
N ALA A 32 -24.83 28.73 -28.91
CA ALA A 32 -23.73 29.68 -28.72
C ALA A 32 -23.36 29.85 -27.24
N GLN A 33 -24.33 29.99 -26.35
CA GLN A 33 -24.09 30.13 -24.90
C GLN A 33 -23.52 28.85 -24.30
N ILE A 34 -23.96 27.69 -24.79
CA ILE A 34 -23.39 26.39 -24.40
C ILE A 34 -21.95 26.27 -24.90
N ALA A 35 -21.70 26.63 -26.16
CA ALA A 35 -20.35 26.61 -26.72
C ALA A 35 -19.41 27.57 -25.98
N GLU A 36 -19.88 28.75 -25.61
CA GLU A 36 -19.12 29.74 -24.84
C GLU A 36 -18.84 29.25 -23.42
N LEU A 37 -19.83 28.65 -22.74
CA LEU A 37 -19.63 28.06 -21.42
C LEU A 37 -18.59 26.94 -21.48
N VAL A 38 -18.71 26.03 -22.46
CA VAL A 38 -17.74 24.94 -22.67
C VAL A 38 -16.36 25.51 -23.00
N ALA A 39 -16.26 26.48 -23.89
CA ALA A 39 -14.99 27.10 -24.24
C ALA A 39 -14.33 27.78 -23.04
N THR A 40 -15.12 28.48 -22.22
CA THR A 40 -14.64 29.14 -21.01
C THR A 40 -14.20 28.13 -19.95
N THR A 41 -14.98 27.06 -19.73
CA THR A 41 -14.62 26.00 -18.79
C THR A 41 -13.37 25.24 -19.25
N VAL A 42 -13.25 24.92 -20.54
CA VAL A 42 -12.04 24.29 -21.10
C VAL A 42 -10.84 25.22 -20.94
N ALA A 43 -11.00 26.52 -21.23
CA ALA A 43 -9.94 27.51 -21.03
C ALA A 43 -9.54 27.61 -19.55
N GLN A 44 -10.48 27.57 -18.61
CA GLN A 44 -10.20 27.55 -17.18
C GLN A 44 -9.50 26.27 -16.73
N ILE A 45 -9.88 25.09 -17.25
CA ILE A 45 -9.20 23.82 -16.95
C ILE A 45 -7.77 23.85 -17.47
N LEU A 46 -7.56 24.39 -18.67
CA LEU A 46 -6.23 24.53 -19.27
C LEU A 46 -5.38 25.58 -18.51
N ALA A 47 -5.98 26.70 -18.11
CA ALA A 47 -5.29 27.75 -17.35
C ALA A 47 -4.97 27.33 -15.90
N ASN A 48 -5.78 26.46 -15.31
CA ASN A 48 -5.55 25.90 -13.97
C ASN A 48 -4.89 24.52 -14.01
N GLN A 49 -4.37 24.07 -15.17
CA GLN A 49 -3.63 22.81 -15.22
C GLN A 49 -2.41 22.95 -14.31
N PRO A 50 -2.26 22.13 -13.25
CA PRO A 50 -1.06 22.17 -12.46
C PRO A 50 0.13 21.86 -13.38
N GLU A 51 1.03 22.82 -13.46
CA GLU A 51 2.41 22.78 -13.99
C GLU A 51 3.27 21.71 -13.29
N SER A 52 2.74 20.50 -13.10
CA SER A 52 3.39 19.43 -12.34
C SER A 52 3.24 18.07 -12.99
N ARG A 53 2.94 18.01 -14.30
CA ARG A 53 3.42 16.86 -15.07
C ARG A 53 4.94 16.99 -15.14
N PRO A 54 5.69 16.06 -14.51
CA PRO A 54 7.14 16.10 -14.64
C PRO A 54 7.49 16.11 -16.13
N PRO A 55 8.52 16.87 -16.55
CA PRO A 55 8.93 16.91 -17.94
C PRO A 55 9.03 15.49 -18.50
N PRO A 56 8.59 15.23 -19.74
CA PRO A 56 8.62 13.90 -20.33
C PRO A 56 10.01 13.23 -20.20
N ASP A 57 11.07 14.04 -20.21
CA ASP A 57 12.45 13.60 -19.99
C ASP A 57 12.69 13.06 -18.56
N GLN A 58 12.10 13.69 -17.54
CA GLN A 58 12.22 13.23 -16.14
C GLN A 58 11.47 11.90 -15.91
N GLN A 59 10.33 11.71 -16.58
CA GLN A 59 9.61 10.44 -16.53
C GLN A 59 10.38 9.33 -17.27
N SER A 60 10.95 9.66 -18.43
CA SER A 60 11.76 8.74 -19.23
C SER A 60 13.00 8.28 -18.48
N GLU A 61 13.69 9.18 -17.78
CA GLU A 61 14.87 8.85 -16.97
C GLU A 61 14.51 7.98 -15.75
N LYS A 62 13.35 8.20 -15.11
CA LYS A 62 12.87 7.30 -14.05
C LYS A 62 12.58 5.90 -14.56
N ILE A 63 11.93 5.79 -15.72
CA ILE A 63 11.63 4.51 -16.36
C ILE A 63 12.93 3.79 -16.71
N ARG A 64 13.87 4.50 -17.33
CA ARG A 64 15.20 3.98 -17.67
C ARG A 64 15.94 3.47 -16.44
N LYS A 65 15.96 4.24 -15.35
CA LYS A 65 16.62 3.85 -14.10
C LYS A 65 15.99 2.60 -13.47
N LEU A 66 14.66 2.50 -13.47
CA LEU A 66 13.96 1.32 -12.95
C LEU A 66 14.25 0.06 -13.80
N GLN A 67 14.34 0.23 -15.12
CA GLN A 67 14.69 -0.88 -16.02
C GLN A 67 16.11 -1.39 -15.76
N GLU A 68 17.07 -0.49 -15.56
CA GLU A 68 18.46 -0.84 -15.22
C GLU A 68 18.56 -1.55 -13.86
N GLU A 69 17.81 -1.09 -12.86
CA GLU A 69 17.76 -1.73 -11.53
C GLU A 69 17.17 -3.15 -11.61
N ILE A 70 16.10 -3.34 -12.38
CA ILE A 70 15.51 -4.67 -12.62
C ILE A 70 16.51 -5.58 -13.33
N GLU A 71 17.23 -5.08 -14.35
CA GLU A 71 18.22 -5.88 -15.06
C GLU A 71 19.39 -6.28 -14.15
N SER A 72 19.88 -5.36 -13.32
CA SER A 72 20.92 -5.61 -12.33
C SER A 72 20.48 -6.66 -11.30
N LEU A 73 19.28 -6.52 -10.72
CA LEU A 73 18.73 -7.48 -9.77
C LEU A 73 18.51 -8.86 -10.39
N LYS A 74 18.07 -8.92 -11.65
CA LYS A 74 17.93 -10.19 -12.38
C LYS A 74 19.28 -10.84 -12.63
N ARG A 75 20.30 -10.06 -12.98
CA ARG A 75 21.67 -10.55 -13.17
C ARG A 75 22.24 -11.09 -11.86
N GLU A 76 22.08 -10.36 -10.76
CA GLU A 76 22.50 -10.77 -9.43
C GLU A 76 21.81 -12.09 -9.03
N ARG A 77 20.48 -12.17 -9.17
CA ARG A 77 19.73 -13.41 -8.92
C ARG A 77 20.13 -14.57 -9.83
N SER A 78 20.48 -14.31 -11.09
CA SER A 78 20.92 -15.37 -12.02
C SER A 78 22.35 -15.87 -11.73
N SER A 79 23.17 -15.05 -11.07
CA SER A 79 24.51 -15.42 -10.62
C SER A 79 24.50 -16.07 -9.24
N ALA A 80 23.41 -15.92 -8.47
CA ALA A 80 23.26 -16.61 -7.21
C ALA A 80 23.15 -18.12 -7.45
N PRO A 81 23.80 -18.95 -6.61
CA PRO A 81 23.57 -20.39 -6.66
C PRO A 81 22.07 -20.67 -6.53
N PRO A 82 21.55 -21.72 -7.19
CA PRO A 82 20.14 -22.08 -7.04
C PRO A 82 19.82 -22.20 -5.55
N PRO A 83 18.63 -21.76 -5.11
CA PRO A 83 18.24 -21.96 -3.73
C PRO A 83 18.42 -23.44 -3.43
N PRO A 84 18.97 -23.80 -2.24
CA PRO A 84 19.08 -25.19 -1.87
C PRO A 84 17.70 -25.84 -2.07
N PRO A 85 17.64 -27.05 -2.65
CA PRO A 85 16.37 -27.74 -2.83
C PRO A 85 15.61 -27.66 -1.52
N ALA A 86 14.32 -27.32 -1.61
CA ALA A 86 13.44 -27.30 -0.45
C ALA A 86 13.67 -28.64 0.26
N ARG A 87 14.28 -28.54 1.45
CA ARG A 87 14.81 -29.63 2.27
C ARG A 87 13.94 -30.86 2.02
N GLU A 88 14.51 -31.95 1.52
CA GLU A 88 13.76 -33.19 1.34
C GLU A 88 13.10 -33.50 2.67
N VAL A 89 11.79 -33.31 2.73
CA VAL A 89 11.02 -33.54 3.93
C VAL A 89 11.14 -35.04 4.17
N PRO A 90 11.54 -35.50 5.37
CA PRO A 90 11.78 -36.93 5.62
C PRO A 90 10.50 -37.79 5.55
N PHE A 91 9.35 -37.17 5.25
CA PHE A 91 8.05 -37.79 5.14
C PHE A 91 7.61 -37.85 3.68
N SER A 92 7.00 -38.98 3.29
CA SER A 92 6.39 -39.11 1.97
C SER A 92 5.19 -38.17 1.81
N ALA A 93 4.80 -37.90 0.56
CA ALA A 93 3.61 -37.10 0.26
C ALA A 93 2.34 -37.70 0.89
N GLU A 94 2.27 -39.03 1.02
CA GLU A 94 1.18 -39.74 1.69
C GLU A 94 1.11 -39.40 3.18
N VAL A 95 2.25 -39.44 3.88
CA VAL A 95 2.32 -39.08 5.31
C VAL A 95 1.98 -37.61 5.53
N LEU A 96 2.40 -36.73 4.62
CA LEU A 96 2.08 -35.30 4.69
C LEU A 96 0.60 -34.99 4.40
N ALA A 97 -0.07 -35.85 3.65
CA ALA A 97 -1.48 -35.72 3.30
C ALA A 97 -2.42 -36.44 4.28
N ALA A 98 -1.87 -37.22 5.23
CA ALA A 98 -2.67 -37.93 6.22
C ALA A 98 -3.42 -36.94 7.11
N GLU A 99 -4.74 -37.13 7.24
CA GLU A 99 -5.57 -36.31 8.12
C GLU A 99 -5.29 -36.66 9.58
N LEU A 100 -5.14 -35.63 10.42
CA LEU A 100 -5.08 -35.83 11.87
C LEU A 100 -6.48 -36.16 12.40
N PRO A 101 -6.60 -37.02 13.43
CA PRO A 101 -7.89 -37.31 14.05
C PRO A 101 -8.65 -36.05 14.46
N GLN A 102 -9.98 -36.03 14.32
CA GLN A 102 -10.83 -34.85 14.57
C GLN A 102 -10.67 -34.24 15.98
N HIS A 103 -10.27 -35.06 16.95
CA HIS A 103 -10.07 -34.65 18.35
C HIS A 103 -8.61 -34.60 18.77
N PHE A 104 -7.67 -34.72 17.82
CA PHE A 104 -6.26 -34.55 18.09
C PHE A 104 -5.99 -33.16 18.64
N LYS A 105 -5.20 -33.10 19.73
CA LYS A 105 -4.76 -31.85 20.34
C LYS A 105 -3.24 -31.82 20.26
N PHE A 106 -2.72 -30.76 19.65
CA PHE A 106 -1.29 -30.53 19.68
C PHE A 106 -0.86 -30.24 21.12
N PRO A 107 0.17 -30.95 21.62
CA PRO A 107 0.95 -30.53 22.77
C PRO A 107 1.23 -29.03 22.76
N ASN A 108 0.88 -28.33 23.84
CA ASN A 108 1.30 -26.95 24.01
C ASN A 108 2.29 -26.87 25.18
N VAL A 109 3.57 -26.75 24.85
CA VAL A 109 4.66 -26.65 25.83
C VAL A 109 5.21 -25.21 25.96
N GLY A 110 4.67 -24.26 25.18
CA GLY A 110 5.20 -22.91 25.04
C GLY A 110 6.55 -22.89 24.32
N GLU A 111 6.92 -21.75 23.72
CA GLU A 111 8.28 -21.56 23.20
C GLU A 111 9.25 -21.29 24.35
N TYR A 112 10.47 -21.81 24.27
CA TYR A 112 11.53 -21.48 25.22
C TYR A 112 12.21 -20.17 24.81
N ASP A 113 12.07 -19.14 25.64
CA ASP A 113 12.61 -17.79 25.40
C ASP A 113 14.07 -17.61 25.85
N GLY A 114 14.68 -18.67 26.42
CA GLY A 114 16.05 -18.64 26.94
C GLY A 114 16.20 -18.07 28.35
N MET A 115 15.11 -17.59 28.96
CA MET A 115 15.12 -16.95 30.28
C MET A 115 14.62 -17.86 31.41
N GLY A 116 13.83 -18.90 31.07
CA GLY A 116 13.34 -19.91 32.02
C GLY A 116 14.35 -20.98 32.40
N ASP A 117 13.94 -21.95 33.24
CA ASP A 117 14.76 -23.13 33.56
C ASP A 117 14.71 -24.14 32.38
N PRO A 118 15.86 -24.47 31.75
CA PRO A 118 15.92 -25.47 30.69
C PRO A 118 15.43 -26.85 31.14
N GLU A 119 15.74 -27.26 32.38
CA GLU A 119 15.38 -28.60 32.90
C GLU A 119 13.86 -28.72 33.06
N GLU A 120 13.23 -27.66 33.57
CA GLU A 120 11.78 -27.56 33.66
C GLU A 120 11.11 -27.54 32.27
N HIS A 121 11.68 -26.83 31.29
CA HIS A 121 11.16 -26.81 29.93
C HIS A 121 11.21 -28.20 29.27
N LEU A 122 12.33 -28.93 29.45
CA LEU A 122 12.47 -30.31 28.99
C LEU A 122 11.47 -31.26 29.67
N SER A 123 11.31 -31.12 30.98
CA SER A 123 10.34 -31.92 31.75
C SER A 123 8.90 -31.74 31.25
N ARG A 124 8.50 -30.51 30.88
CA ARG A 124 7.19 -30.24 30.29
C ARG A 124 7.02 -30.91 28.93
N PHE A 125 8.07 -30.91 28.10
CA PHE A 125 8.06 -31.57 26.80
C PHE A 125 7.94 -33.10 26.90
N GLU A 126 8.70 -33.73 27.81
CA GLU A 126 8.67 -35.19 28.02
C GLU A 126 7.31 -35.66 28.56
N ASN A 127 6.72 -34.92 29.50
CA ASN A 127 5.42 -35.27 30.08
C ASN A 127 4.29 -35.24 29.03
N VAL A 128 4.31 -34.27 28.13
CA VAL A 128 3.29 -34.17 27.08
C VAL A 128 3.50 -35.23 26.00
N THR A 129 4.75 -35.57 25.68
CA THR A 129 5.08 -36.63 24.71
C THR A 129 4.66 -38.00 25.25
N THR A 130 4.90 -38.27 26.54
CA THR A 130 4.57 -39.56 27.17
C THR A 130 3.06 -39.80 27.28
N LEU A 131 2.25 -38.74 27.44
CA LEU A 131 0.79 -38.84 27.49
C LEU A 131 0.16 -39.27 26.15
N ILE A 132 0.83 -39.01 25.01
CA ILE A 132 0.34 -39.39 23.68
C ILE A 132 0.59 -40.89 23.38
N PHE A 133 1.60 -41.51 23.99
CA PHE A 133 1.97 -42.91 23.75
C PHE A 133 1.36 -43.92 24.76
N LEU A 134 0.58 -43.47 25.75
CA LEU A 134 0.00 -44.32 26.80
C LEU A 134 -1.53 -44.49 26.73
N THR A 135 -2.17 -44.00 25.68
CA THR A 135 -3.64 -44.13 25.47
C THR A 135 -4.01 -45.07 24.32
N GLU A 136 -3.24 -46.14 24.11
CA GLU A 136 -3.69 -47.32 23.35
C GLU A 136 -4.01 -48.51 24.28
#